data_AF-A0A077ZUY0-F1
#
_entry.id   AF-A0A077ZUY0-F1
#
_cell.length_a   1.000
_cell.length_b   1.000
_cell.length_c   1.000
_cell.angle_alpha   90.00
_cell.angle_beta   90.00
_cell.angle_gamma   90.00
#
_symmetry.space_group_name_H-M   'P 1'
#
loop_
_entity.id
_entity.type
_entity.pdbx_description
1 polymer ?
#
loop_
_entity_poly.entity_id
_entity_poly.type
_entity_poly.pdbx_seq_one_letter_code
_entity_poly.pdbx_strand_id
1 'polypeptide(L)'
;MNQSLQKQQSDYPHQLNHHTSVLPTREVIPSRQNLISDVQQPKQQQQMQQEFQRPIVSLKQKMQEKEEQKQQRAQKKINNSLSVDRCDECKKAELVTNHVEGTIVCQNCGLVQQQRIIDDSSEWRTFSSETSSGGANPSRVGGRLNPYLSNYGIDTRVTGNNASEIQKWSDRSSLNAKDKLISKGLRAIKDYAQMLNMKEGTINMACDIYKEIEDKEILRGKSVNGKVAGAIYYASRKNNQPRSLKKILATMQVNFKELNSCTKKIRELFPDERVIVKPWQLADQACNKLELGIDVNNAAKHTAEQIYKLEIATGRQPQTIAGVAVFIVSQLSTQKKSLSEIAESLSITEQTIKTAYKEIYEYRTVVIPPYWKHKESVDSLQKP
;
A
#
# COMPACT_ATOMS: atom_id res chain seq x y z
N MET A 1 13.19 39.09 59.18
CA MET A 1 12.04 38.47 59.89
C MET A 1 11.38 37.51 58.90
N ASN A 2 11.96 36.34 58.67
CA ASN A 2 11.76 35.07 59.39
C ASN A 2 10.30 34.61 59.43
N GLN A 3 9.98 33.59 58.63
CA GLN A 3 9.13 32.49 59.06
C GLN A 3 9.50 31.21 58.30
N SER A 4 10.04 30.27 59.08
CA SER A 4 10.38 28.89 58.76
C SER A 4 9.99 28.08 59.98
N LEU A 5 9.30 26.95 59.83
CA LEU A 5 9.04 25.87 60.80
C LEU A 5 8.24 24.81 60.03
N GLN A 6 8.77 23.68 59.54
CA GLN A 6 9.48 22.53 60.13
C GLN A 6 8.62 21.65 61.06
N LYS A 7 8.57 20.36 60.67
CA LYS A 7 7.87 19.20 61.23
C LYS A 7 8.44 18.74 62.58
N GLN A 8 7.61 18.11 63.43
CA GLN A 8 7.98 17.14 64.49
C GLN A 8 6.71 16.38 64.97
N GLN A 9 6.72 15.03 65.00
CA GLN A 9 6.81 14.09 66.16
C GLN A 9 5.49 13.95 66.97
N SER A 10 4.83 12.78 66.97
CA SER A 10 4.86 11.60 67.89
C SER A 10 3.56 11.58 68.74
N ASP A 11 2.83 10.48 69.01
CA ASP A 11 3.10 9.48 70.06
C ASP A 11 1.94 8.43 70.28
N TYR A 12 2.32 7.15 70.55
CA TYR A 12 1.79 6.09 71.49
C TYR A 12 0.34 5.47 71.40
N PRO A 13 -0.04 4.38 72.14
CA PRO A 13 0.30 2.94 71.97
C PRO A 13 -0.84 1.91 72.32
N HIS A 14 -0.61 0.57 72.20
CA HIS A 14 -0.77 -0.47 73.27
C HIS A 14 -0.99 -1.93 72.80
N GLN A 15 -0.16 -2.81 73.39
CA GLN A 15 -0.39 -4.18 73.91
C GLN A 15 -0.57 -5.40 72.98
N LEU A 16 0.46 -6.26 73.07
CA LEU A 16 0.46 -7.70 72.84
C LEU A 16 0.12 -8.44 74.16
N ASN A 17 -0.57 -9.57 74.07
CA ASN A 17 -0.51 -10.64 75.07
C ASN A 17 -0.17 -11.98 74.39
N HIS A 18 0.80 -12.66 74.99
CA HIS A 18 1.36 -13.96 74.64
C HIS A 18 0.39 -15.11 74.97
N HIS A 19 0.55 -16.26 74.30
CA HIS A 19 0.87 -17.52 74.99
C HIS A 19 1.41 -18.57 74.02
N THR A 20 2.59 -19.10 74.37
CA THR A 20 3.34 -20.19 73.74
C THR A 20 2.94 -21.54 74.33
N SER A 21 2.97 -22.61 73.53
CA SER A 21 3.57 -23.90 73.95
C SER A 21 3.81 -24.82 72.73
N VAL A 22 5.08 -25.09 72.40
CA VAL A 22 5.86 -26.33 72.63
C VAL A 22 5.68 -27.40 71.53
N LEU A 23 6.79 -27.67 70.84
CA LEU A 23 7.01 -28.71 69.81
C LEU A 23 7.08 -30.13 70.43
N PRO A 24 6.91 -31.18 69.60
CA PRO A 24 8.07 -32.06 69.42
C PRO A 24 8.31 -32.54 67.97
N THR A 25 9.44 -33.20 67.83
CA THR A 25 10.32 -33.44 66.69
C THR A 25 9.98 -34.61 65.76
N ARG A 26 10.36 -34.43 64.48
CA ARG A 26 10.94 -35.39 63.50
C ARG A 26 10.68 -36.89 63.67
N GLU A 27 10.05 -37.47 62.64
CA GLU A 27 10.41 -38.80 62.13
C GLU A 27 10.62 -38.78 60.61
N VAL A 28 11.54 -39.63 60.17
CA VAL A 28 12.16 -39.71 58.86
C VAL A 28 11.51 -40.82 58.03
N ILE A 29 11.39 -40.53 56.73
CA ILE A 29 10.94 -41.33 55.58
C ILE A 29 11.48 -42.79 55.59
N PRO A 30 10.76 -43.72 54.94
CA PRO A 30 11.46 -44.55 53.94
C PRO A 30 10.74 -44.57 52.60
N SER A 31 11.56 -44.40 51.55
CA SER A 31 11.23 -44.63 50.15
C SER A 31 11.80 -45.98 49.75
N ARG A 32 11.05 -46.78 48.98
CA ARG A 32 11.42 -47.26 47.63
C ARG A 32 10.64 -48.53 47.24
N GLN A 33 9.93 -48.40 46.13
CA GLN A 33 9.91 -49.31 44.98
C GLN A 33 9.62 -50.80 45.24
N ASN A 34 8.40 -51.21 44.92
CA ASN A 34 8.08 -51.99 43.72
C ASN A 34 6.65 -52.53 43.82
N LEU A 35 5.86 -52.37 42.76
CA LEU A 35 4.97 -53.39 42.19
C LEU A 35 4.12 -52.73 41.09
N ILE A 36 4.56 -52.95 39.86
CA ILE A 36 3.74 -52.79 38.67
C ILE A 36 2.91 -54.07 38.57
N SER A 37 1.58 -53.95 38.63
CA SER A 37 0.66 -54.86 37.93
C SER A 37 -0.70 -54.20 37.76
N ASP A 38 -1.01 -53.95 36.49
CA ASP A 38 -2.31 -54.14 35.84
C ASP A 38 -3.48 -53.13 35.98
N VAL A 39 -3.72 -52.48 34.83
CA VAL A 39 -4.99 -52.49 34.06
C VAL A 39 -6.09 -51.45 34.41
N GLN A 40 -6.22 -50.47 33.48
CA GLN A 40 -7.44 -49.76 33.02
C GLN A 40 -8.18 -48.87 34.08
N GLN A 41 -8.40 -47.55 33.95
CA GLN A 41 -8.86 -46.71 32.83
C GLN A 41 -8.64 -45.21 33.17
N PRO A 42 -8.31 -44.31 32.20
CA PRO A 42 -8.55 -42.87 32.40
C PRO A 42 -9.27 -42.20 31.21
N LYS A 43 -10.27 -42.84 30.60
CA LYS A 43 -11.06 -42.19 29.51
C LYS A 43 -12.32 -41.47 29.98
N GLN A 44 -12.87 -41.80 31.16
CA GLN A 44 -14.10 -41.16 31.65
C GLN A 44 -13.87 -39.87 32.45
N GLN A 45 -12.70 -39.69 33.08
CA GLN A 45 -12.39 -38.43 33.79
C GLN A 45 -11.99 -37.28 32.87
N GLN A 46 -11.46 -37.55 31.67
CA GLN A 46 -11.12 -36.50 30.70
C GLN A 46 -12.33 -35.94 29.98
N GLN A 47 -13.41 -36.73 29.80
CA GLN A 47 -14.63 -36.25 29.14
C GLN A 47 -15.46 -35.31 30.03
N MET A 48 -15.57 -35.58 31.34
CA MET A 48 -16.28 -34.66 32.25
C MET A 48 -15.53 -33.34 32.52
N GLN A 49 -14.21 -33.28 32.32
CA GLN A 49 -13.44 -32.04 32.52
C GLN A 49 -13.50 -31.08 31.32
N GLN A 50 -13.85 -31.58 30.12
CA GLN A 50 -13.94 -30.75 28.91
C GLN A 50 -15.27 -30.00 28.77
N GLU A 51 -16.35 -30.44 29.44
CA GLU A 51 -17.67 -29.79 29.35
C GLU A 51 -17.86 -28.56 30.27
N PHE A 52 -16.94 -28.28 31.19
CA PHE A 52 -17.10 -27.19 32.18
C PHE A 52 -16.17 -25.98 32.04
N GLN A 53 -15.39 -25.88 30.96
CA GLN A 53 -14.61 -24.66 30.70
C GLN A 53 -15.24 -23.89 29.53
N ARG A 54 -16.28 -23.10 29.84
CA ARG A 54 -16.62 -21.97 28.96
C ARG A 54 -15.37 -21.10 28.86
N PRO A 55 -14.94 -20.66 27.66
CA PRO A 55 -13.78 -19.80 27.54
C PRO A 55 -14.05 -18.54 28.37
N ILE A 56 -13.20 -18.30 29.37
CA ILE A 56 -13.20 -17.04 30.11
C ILE A 56 -12.71 -15.98 29.13
N VAL A 57 -13.63 -15.45 28.32
CA VAL A 57 -13.36 -14.26 27.52
C VAL A 57 -12.98 -13.18 28.51
N SER A 58 -11.76 -12.66 28.38
CA SER A 58 -11.21 -11.72 29.35
C SER A 58 -12.17 -10.54 29.51
N LEU A 59 -12.35 -10.05 30.75
CA LEU A 59 -13.18 -8.87 31.02
C LEU A 59 -12.78 -7.69 30.11
N LYS A 60 -11.50 -7.59 29.76
CA LYS A 60 -10.96 -6.61 28.79
C LYS A 60 -11.58 -6.76 27.40
N GLN A 61 -11.66 -7.97 26.85
CA GLN A 61 -12.29 -8.22 25.55
C GLN A 61 -13.79 -7.89 25.56
N LYS A 62 -14.52 -8.26 26.62
CA LYS A 62 -15.95 -7.92 26.76
C LYS A 62 -16.19 -6.41 26.89
N MET A 63 -15.26 -5.69 27.53
CA MET A 63 -15.31 -4.22 27.61
C MET A 63 -15.05 -3.58 26.26
N GLN A 64 -14.04 -4.05 25.51
CA GLN A 64 -13.73 -3.59 24.16
C GLN A 64 -14.91 -3.82 23.20
N GLU A 65 -15.51 -5.02 23.20
CA GLU A 65 -16.68 -5.32 22.37
C GLU A 65 -17.89 -4.43 22.72
N LYS A 66 -18.12 -4.14 24.01
CA LYS A 66 -19.18 -3.21 24.43
C LYS A 66 -18.91 -1.77 24.00
N GLU A 67 -17.66 -1.31 24.07
CA GLU A 67 -17.27 0.01 23.58
C GLU A 67 -17.44 0.10 22.06
N GLU A 68 -17.00 -0.89 21.30
CA GLU A 68 -17.20 -0.98 19.86
C GLU A 68 -18.68 -0.99 19.49
N GLN A 69 -19.51 -1.78 20.18
CA GLN A 69 -20.97 -1.79 19.95
C GLN A 69 -21.63 -0.46 20.31
N LYS A 70 -21.17 0.23 21.36
CA LYS A 70 -21.68 1.55 21.75
C LYS A 70 -21.28 2.60 20.72
N GLN A 71 -20.04 2.55 20.22
CA GLN A 71 -19.55 3.40 19.12
C GLN A 71 -20.32 3.13 17.84
N GLN A 72 -20.55 1.88 17.45
CA GLN A 72 -21.35 1.53 16.27
C GLN A 72 -22.81 1.98 16.38
N ARG A 73 -23.44 1.88 17.57
CA ARG A 73 -24.79 2.39 17.83
C ARG A 73 -24.84 3.92 17.80
N ALA A 74 -23.83 4.59 18.34
CA ALA A 74 -23.70 6.05 18.24
C ALA A 74 -23.51 6.48 16.78
N GLN A 75 -22.63 5.82 16.03
CA GLN A 75 -22.39 6.06 14.61
C GLN A 75 -23.66 5.83 13.77
N LYS A 76 -24.41 4.75 14.02
CA LYS A 76 -25.71 4.50 13.37
C LYS A 76 -26.73 5.58 13.71
N LYS A 77 -26.81 6.02 14.96
CA LYS A 77 -27.72 7.12 15.35
C LYS A 77 -27.34 8.42 14.68
N ILE A 78 -26.06 8.76 14.61
CA ILE A 78 -25.53 9.96 13.95
C ILE A 78 -25.82 9.91 12.44
N ASN A 79 -25.54 8.78 11.78
CA ASN A 79 -25.81 8.62 10.35
C ASN A 79 -27.30 8.70 10.04
N ASN A 80 -28.16 8.15 10.91
CA ASN A 80 -29.60 8.12 10.69
C ASN A 80 -30.31 9.44 11.11
N SER A 81 -29.64 10.32 11.85
CA SER A 81 -30.17 11.63 12.24
C SER A 81 -29.72 12.79 11.33
N LEU A 82 -28.78 12.56 10.42
CA LEU A 82 -28.17 13.60 9.58
C LEU A 82 -28.32 13.37 8.07
N SER A 83 -28.78 12.19 7.62
CA SER A 83 -28.99 11.94 6.20
C SER A 83 -30.36 12.46 5.76
N VAL A 84 -30.44 13.74 5.41
CA VAL A 84 -31.58 14.31 4.66
C VAL A 84 -31.49 13.80 3.22
N ASP A 85 -31.61 12.49 3.02
CA ASP A 85 -31.49 11.84 1.71
C ASP A 85 -32.86 11.71 1.03
N ARG A 86 -33.95 11.93 1.79
CA ARG A 86 -35.33 11.77 1.33
C ARG A 86 -36.22 12.82 1.96
N CYS A 87 -37.22 13.24 1.20
CA CYS A 87 -38.27 14.11 1.69
C CYS A 87 -39.22 13.36 2.64
N ASP A 88 -39.61 13.96 3.76
CA ASP A 88 -40.50 13.36 4.77
C ASP A 88 -41.91 13.06 4.22
N GLU A 89 -42.43 13.94 3.37
CA GLU A 89 -43.78 13.84 2.82
C GLU A 89 -43.84 12.86 1.64
N CYS A 90 -43.04 13.10 0.60
CA CYS A 90 -43.13 12.31 -0.63
C CYS A 90 -42.22 11.08 -0.65
N LYS A 91 -41.32 10.93 0.34
CA LYS A 91 -40.34 9.84 0.47
C LYS A 91 -39.39 9.66 -0.72
N LYS A 92 -39.37 10.62 -1.67
CA LYS A 92 -38.46 10.67 -2.80
C LYS A 92 -37.15 11.36 -2.42
N ALA A 93 -36.07 11.02 -3.13
CA ALA A 93 -34.72 11.51 -2.87
C ALA A 93 -34.31 12.77 -3.68
N GLU A 94 -35.27 13.42 -4.34
CA GLU A 94 -35.02 14.60 -5.16
C GLU A 94 -35.05 15.87 -4.31
N LEU A 95 -33.97 16.07 -3.56
CA LEU A 95 -33.73 17.24 -2.74
C LEU A 95 -32.70 18.15 -3.42
N VAL A 96 -32.98 19.44 -3.46
CA VAL A 96 -32.10 20.46 -4.03
C VAL A 96 -31.77 21.50 -2.99
N THR A 97 -30.48 21.81 -2.92
CA THR A 97 -29.93 22.83 -2.04
C THR A 97 -30.00 24.19 -2.71
N ASN A 98 -30.78 25.11 -2.15
CA ASN A 98 -30.77 26.52 -2.52
C ASN A 98 -29.77 27.27 -1.64
N HIS A 99 -28.55 27.49 -2.15
CA HIS A 99 -27.49 28.20 -1.43
C HIS A 99 -27.80 29.69 -1.19
N VAL A 100 -28.67 30.32 -2.01
CA VAL A 100 -29.01 31.75 -1.87
C VAL A 100 -29.87 31.98 -0.62
N GLU A 101 -30.85 31.12 -0.40
CA GLU A 101 -31.74 31.19 0.76
C GLU A 101 -31.24 30.36 1.94
N GLY A 102 -30.24 29.50 1.72
CA GLY A 102 -29.74 28.56 2.70
C GLY A 102 -30.77 27.50 3.06
N THR A 103 -31.49 26.96 2.08
CA THR A 103 -32.58 25.98 2.29
C THR A 103 -32.37 24.71 1.47
N ILE A 104 -32.88 23.57 1.95
CA ILE A 104 -32.98 22.33 1.19
C ILE A 104 -34.45 22.09 0.89
N VAL A 105 -34.80 22.01 -0.39
CA VAL A 105 -36.17 21.94 -0.88
C VAL A 105 -36.37 20.67 -1.71
N CYS A 106 -37.49 19.98 -1.50
CA CYS A 106 -37.87 18.86 -2.33
C CYS A 106 -38.46 19.35 -3.66
N GLN A 107 -37.89 18.93 -4.80
CA GLN A 107 -38.41 19.31 -6.12
C GLN A 107 -39.83 18.79 -6.40
N ASN A 108 -40.19 17.62 -5.84
CA ASN A 108 -41.45 16.98 -6.16
C ASN A 108 -42.67 17.54 -5.39
N CYS A 109 -42.48 18.02 -4.16
CA CYS A 109 -43.58 18.51 -3.32
C CYS A 109 -43.39 19.93 -2.79
N GLY A 110 -42.25 20.58 -3.06
CA GLY A 110 -41.95 21.93 -2.60
C GLY A 110 -41.68 22.06 -1.10
N LEU A 111 -41.69 20.96 -0.34
CA LEU A 111 -41.41 21.00 1.10
C LEU A 111 -39.97 21.44 1.36
N VAL A 112 -39.82 22.45 2.22
CA VAL A 112 -38.53 22.87 2.75
C VAL A 112 -38.16 21.95 3.91
N GLN A 113 -37.23 21.03 3.63
CA GLN A 113 -36.76 20.03 4.59
C GLN A 113 -35.82 20.62 5.64
N GLN A 114 -35.00 21.59 5.24
CA GLN A 114 -34.06 22.24 6.13
C GLN A 114 -33.94 23.72 5.77
N GLN A 115 -33.86 24.56 6.80
CA GLN A 115 -33.63 26.00 6.68
C GLN A 115 -32.35 26.37 7.42
N ARG A 116 -31.67 27.44 6.98
CA ARG A 116 -30.38 27.91 7.54
C ARG A 116 -29.30 26.84 7.49
N ILE A 117 -29.14 26.21 6.33
CA ILE A 117 -28.02 25.30 6.13
C ILE A 117 -26.70 26.06 6.24
N ILE A 118 -25.69 25.37 6.75
CA ILE A 118 -24.31 25.86 6.70
C ILE A 118 -23.85 25.59 5.27
N ASP A 119 -23.45 26.65 4.57
CA ASP A 119 -22.88 26.51 3.24
C ASP A 119 -21.44 26.00 3.36
N ASP A 120 -21.18 24.83 2.77
CA ASP A 120 -19.86 24.23 2.65
C ASP A 120 -19.12 24.70 1.39
N SER A 121 -19.81 25.49 0.55
CA SER A 121 -19.19 26.14 -0.60
C SER A 121 -18.06 27.08 -0.14
N SER A 122 -17.10 27.31 -1.03
CA SER A 122 -16.00 28.22 -0.72
C SER A 122 -16.56 29.61 -0.48
N GLU A 123 -16.49 30.09 0.76
CA GLU A 123 -16.82 31.48 1.09
C GLU A 123 -16.12 32.39 0.09
N TRP A 124 -16.94 33.17 -0.61
CA TRP A 124 -16.60 34.02 -1.74
C TRP A 124 -15.21 34.66 -1.60
N ARG A 125 -14.45 34.67 -2.70
CA ARG A 125 -13.17 35.39 -2.88
C ARG A 125 -13.08 36.63 -1.98
N THR A 126 -12.34 36.51 -0.88
CA THR A 126 -11.78 37.70 -0.23
C THR A 126 -10.62 38.14 -1.10
N PHE A 127 -10.87 39.07 -2.02
CA PHE A 127 -9.83 39.74 -2.82
C PHE A 127 -8.71 40.37 -1.96
N SER A 128 -8.88 40.40 -0.63
CA SER A 128 -7.86 40.77 0.35
C SER A 128 -6.76 39.73 0.57
N SER A 129 -6.82 38.53 -0.01
CA SER A 129 -5.74 37.54 0.13
C SER A 129 -4.53 37.78 -0.77
N GLU A 130 -4.63 38.70 -1.74
CA GLU A 130 -3.57 39.03 -2.71
C GLU A 130 -2.82 40.33 -2.40
N THR A 131 -2.91 40.88 -1.18
CA THR A 131 -1.92 41.89 -0.76
C THR A 131 -0.60 41.19 -0.43
N SER A 132 0.39 41.48 -1.27
CA SER A 132 1.73 40.88 -1.44
C SER A 132 2.68 40.91 -0.23
N SER A 133 2.20 40.68 0.99
CA SER A 133 2.99 40.61 2.23
C SER A 133 2.26 39.81 3.31
N GLY A 134 2.04 38.51 3.08
CA GLY A 134 1.51 37.62 4.12
C GLY A 134 0.04 37.85 4.47
N GLY A 135 -0.82 37.95 3.44
CA GLY A 135 -2.28 38.12 3.56
C GLY A 135 -2.93 37.16 4.55
N ALA A 136 -3.13 37.65 5.77
CA ALA A 136 -3.92 36.99 6.79
C ALA A 136 -5.39 37.14 6.41
N ASN A 137 -6.04 36.05 6.02
CA ASN A 137 -7.50 36.00 5.98
C ASN A 137 -7.98 35.93 7.45
N PRO A 138 -8.57 37.00 8.03
CA PRO A 138 -8.98 37.01 9.43
C PRO A 138 -10.09 36.01 9.73
N SER A 139 -10.85 35.60 8.70
CA SER A 139 -11.87 34.54 8.79
C SER A 139 -11.28 33.13 8.82
N ARG A 140 -9.99 32.96 8.52
CA ARG A 140 -9.32 31.65 8.58
C ARG A 140 -9.10 31.23 10.03
N VAL A 141 -10.01 30.41 10.54
CA VAL A 141 -9.94 29.82 11.89
C VAL A 141 -9.12 28.52 11.96
N GLY A 142 -8.52 28.08 10.84
CA GLY A 142 -7.76 26.83 10.76
C GLY A 142 -6.56 26.87 9.81
N GLY A 143 -5.49 26.18 10.19
CA GLY A 143 -4.29 25.97 9.38
C GLY A 143 -4.48 24.92 8.28
N ARG A 144 -3.49 24.79 7.38
CA ARG A 144 -3.47 23.70 6.40
C ARG A 144 -3.18 22.39 7.13
N LEU A 145 -4.13 21.46 7.08
CA LEU A 145 -3.93 20.11 7.58
C LEU A 145 -3.10 19.29 6.60
N ASN A 146 -2.20 18.47 7.14
CA ASN A 146 -1.41 17.52 6.36
C ASN A 146 -1.80 16.10 6.77
N PRO A 147 -2.60 15.38 5.95
CA PRO A 147 -3.07 14.02 6.27
C PRO A 147 -1.91 13.01 6.37
N TYR A 148 -0.71 13.37 5.90
CA TYR A 148 0.44 12.50 5.97
C TYR A 148 1.14 12.45 7.33
N LEU A 149 0.90 13.44 8.19
CA LEU A 149 1.57 13.55 9.49
C LEU A 149 0.68 13.03 10.63
N SER A 150 1.28 12.66 11.75
CA SER A 150 0.53 12.39 12.96
C SER A 150 -0.23 13.65 13.41
N ASN A 151 -1.44 13.45 13.94
CA ASN A 151 -2.37 14.52 14.31
C ASN A 151 -2.60 15.56 13.18
N TYR A 152 -2.57 15.13 11.91
CA TYR A 152 -2.74 15.98 10.73
C TYR A 152 -1.76 17.17 10.64
N GLY A 153 -0.62 17.10 11.34
CA GLY A 153 0.35 18.19 11.38
C GLY A 153 -0.15 19.45 12.10
N ILE A 154 -1.13 19.30 13.00
CA ILE A 154 -1.58 20.40 13.87
C ILE A 154 -0.44 20.77 14.82
N ASP A 155 0.22 21.87 14.51
CA ASP A 155 1.27 22.48 15.33
C ASP A 155 1.19 24.01 15.17
N THR A 156 1.56 24.73 16.22
CA THR A 156 1.61 26.20 16.20
C THR A 156 3.02 26.64 16.52
N ARG A 157 3.62 27.42 15.61
CA ARG A 157 4.94 27.99 15.80
C ARG A 157 4.81 29.43 16.28
N VAL A 158 5.41 29.73 17.44
CA VAL A 158 5.52 31.10 17.95
C VAL A 158 6.80 31.73 17.38
N THR A 159 6.67 32.94 16.82
CA THR A 159 7.79 33.75 16.33
C THR A 159 7.71 35.16 16.90
N GLY A 160 8.84 35.80 17.20
CA GLY A 160 8.86 37.16 17.72
C GLY A 160 10.26 37.77 17.70
N ASN A 161 10.37 39.05 18.12
CA ASN A 161 11.62 39.82 18.05
C ASN A 161 12.76 39.22 18.89
N ASN A 162 12.44 38.44 19.93
CA ASN A 162 13.42 37.64 20.69
C ASN A 162 13.53 36.22 20.13
N ALA A 163 13.90 36.12 18.85
CA ALA A 163 13.82 34.89 18.07
C ALA A 163 14.61 33.72 18.70
N SER A 164 15.75 33.98 19.37
CA SER A 164 16.63 32.90 19.84
C SER A 164 16.06 32.07 21.00
N GLU A 165 15.38 32.70 21.97
CA GLU A 165 14.82 31.98 23.12
C GLU A 165 13.51 31.30 22.75
N ILE A 166 12.66 32.02 21.99
CA ILE A 166 11.39 31.50 21.49
C ILE A 166 11.63 30.31 20.56
N GLN A 167 12.66 30.35 19.69
CA GLN A 167 13.03 29.20 18.85
C GLN A 167 13.48 28.02 19.69
N LYS A 168 14.32 28.20 20.72
CA LYS A 168 14.75 27.10 21.60
C LYS A 168 13.57 26.38 22.24
N TRP A 169 12.56 27.11 22.70
CA TRP A 169 11.37 26.52 23.30
C TRP A 169 10.43 25.90 22.25
N SER A 170 10.26 26.57 21.10
CA SER A 170 9.47 26.05 19.98
C SER A 170 10.06 24.77 19.37
N ASP A 171 11.39 24.64 19.33
CA ASP A 171 12.05 23.45 18.82
C ASP A 171 11.90 22.24 19.77
N ARG A 172 11.71 22.50 21.08
CA ARG A 172 11.42 21.48 22.10
C ARG A 172 9.96 21.00 22.05
N SER A 173 9.02 21.88 21.71
CA SER A 173 7.60 21.53 21.54
C SER A 173 7.25 21.00 20.14
N SER A 174 8.21 21.03 19.21
CA SER A 174 8.02 20.70 17.81
C SER A 174 7.69 19.21 17.58
N LEU A 175 6.98 18.94 16.47
CA LEU A 175 6.60 17.63 15.91
C LEU A 175 7.49 16.44 16.31
N ASN A 176 6.83 15.29 16.51
CA ASN A 176 7.47 14.01 16.77
C ASN A 176 8.61 13.73 15.78
N ALA A 177 9.67 13.07 16.25
CA ALA A 177 10.83 12.75 15.41
C ALA A 177 10.46 11.99 14.13
N LYS A 178 9.44 11.11 14.21
CA LYS A 178 8.87 10.39 13.05
C LYS A 178 8.24 11.35 12.03
N ASP A 179 7.40 12.29 12.48
CA ASP A 179 6.75 13.26 11.60
C ASP A 179 7.74 14.23 10.93
N LYS A 180 8.82 14.59 11.64
CA LYS A 180 9.92 15.36 11.04
C LYS A 180 10.58 14.61 9.89
N LEU A 181 10.80 13.29 10.05
CA LEU A 181 11.37 12.44 9.00
C LEU A 181 10.40 12.27 7.82
N ILE A 182 9.11 12.06 8.10
CA ILE A 182 8.06 11.98 7.07
C ILE A 182 8.01 13.30 6.29
N SER A 183 7.93 14.44 6.98
CA SER A 183 7.92 15.77 6.36
C SER A 183 9.13 16.03 5.47
N LYS A 184 10.33 15.63 5.93
CA LYS A 184 11.57 15.75 5.15
C LYS A 184 11.50 14.91 3.87
N GLY A 185 11.00 13.68 3.96
CA GLY A 185 10.83 12.79 2.82
C GLY A 185 9.79 13.31 1.81
N LEU A 186 8.62 13.76 2.29
CA LEU A 186 7.56 14.31 1.44
C LEU A 186 8.02 15.56 0.69
N ARG A 187 8.78 16.44 1.35
CA ARG A 187 9.38 17.61 0.69
C ARG A 187 10.36 17.18 -0.40
N ALA A 188 11.24 16.23 -0.10
CA ALA A 188 12.16 15.68 -1.08
C ALA A 188 11.44 15.03 -2.28
N ILE A 189 10.33 14.31 -2.06
CA ILE A 189 9.51 13.75 -3.14
C ILE A 189 9.04 14.84 -4.07
N LYS A 190 8.47 15.93 -3.54
CA LYS A 190 7.97 17.05 -4.34
C LYS A 190 9.09 17.72 -5.14
N ASP A 191 10.22 18.01 -4.50
CA ASP A 191 11.37 18.65 -5.14
C ASP A 191 11.92 17.80 -6.30
N TYR A 192 12.13 16.50 -6.06
CA TYR A 192 12.63 15.59 -7.09
C TYR A 192 11.60 15.28 -8.18
N ALA A 193 10.32 15.17 -7.83
CA ALA A 193 9.28 14.90 -8.81
C ALA A 193 9.05 16.08 -9.76
N GLN A 194 9.20 17.32 -9.26
CA GLN A 194 9.22 18.53 -10.10
C GLN A 194 10.40 18.51 -11.07
N MET A 195 11.60 18.17 -10.59
CA MET A 195 12.80 18.04 -11.45
C MET A 195 12.66 16.91 -12.50
N LEU A 196 11.89 15.87 -12.19
CA LEU A 196 11.53 14.79 -13.12
C LEU A 196 10.30 15.11 -13.99
N ASN A 197 9.68 16.29 -13.80
CA ASN A 197 8.49 16.79 -14.48
C ASN A 197 7.30 15.80 -14.42
N MET A 198 6.99 15.29 -13.22
CA MET A 198 5.93 14.30 -13.00
C MET A 198 4.57 14.98 -12.79
N LYS A 199 3.48 14.29 -13.17
CA LYS A 199 2.11 14.79 -12.91
C LYS A 199 1.77 14.69 -11.42
N GLU A 200 0.95 15.62 -10.92
CA GLU A 200 0.48 15.67 -9.52
C GLU A 200 -0.10 14.35 -9.02
N GLY A 201 -0.89 13.64 -9.84
CA GLY A 201 -1.43 12.32 -9.45
C GLY A 201 -0.35 11.29 -9.10
N THR A 202 0.80 11.33 -9.77
CA THR A 202 1.95 10.45 -9.48
C THR A 202 2.76 10.93 -8.29
N ILE A 203 2.78 12.25 -8.03
CA ILE A 203 3.42 12.85 -6.85
C ILE A 203 2.65 12.46 -5.59
N ASN A 204 1.32 12.58 -5.61
CA ASN A 204 0.46 12.20 -4.49
C ASN A 204 0.58 10.71 -4.19
N MET A 205 0.53 9.86 -5.22
CA MET A 205 0.74 8.42 -5.05
C MET A 205 2.12 8.09 -4.46
N ALA A 206 3.18 8.79 -4.89
CA ALA A 206 4.51 8.62 -4.30
C ALA A 206 4.54 9.04 -2.82
N CYS A 207 3.83 10.10 -2.43
CA CYS A 207 3.67 10.52 -1.04
C CYS A 207 2.92 9.47 -0.21
N ASP A 208 1.84 8.89 -0.74
CA ASP A 208 1.06 7.83 -0.09
C ASP A 208 1.94 6.59 0.17
N ILE A 209 2.66 6.14 -0.87
CA ILE A 209 3.59 5.01 -0.78
C ILE A 209 4.68 5.29 0.26
N TYR A 210 5.23 6.50 0.28
CA TYR A 210 6.29 6.86 1.22
C TYR A 210 5.80 6.87 2.67
N LYS A 211 4.59 7.36 2.92
CA LYS A 211 3.98 7.28 4.25
C LYS A 211 3.82 5.83 4.69
N GLU A 212 3.26 4.96 3.85
CA GLU A 212 3.10 3.55 4.18
C GLU A 212 4.42 2.83 4.47
N ILE A 213 5.48 3.18 3.74
CA ILE A 213 6.83 2.65 3.97
C ILE A 213 7.34 3.01 5.36
N GLU A 214 7.10 4.25 5.81
CA GLU A 214 7.57 4.74 7.10
C GLU A 214 6.71 4.20 8.25
N ASP A 215 5.39 4.13 8.06
CA ASP A 215 4.46 3.57 9.03
C ASP A 215 4.75 2.08 9.31
N LYS A 216 5.06 1.30 8.27
CA LYS A 216 5.40 -0.13 8.38
C LYS A 216 6.88 -0.39 8.68
N GLU A 217 7.74 0.64 8.68
CA GLU A 217 9.18 0.59 9.00
C GLU A 217 10.03 -0.43 8.19
N ILE A 218 9.60 -0.82 6.98
CA ILE A 218 10.21 -1.91 6.18
C ILE A 218 11.58 -1.56 5.58
N LEU A 219 11.82 -0.27 5.37
CA LEU A 219 13.08 0.27 4.87
C LEU A 219 13.96 0.84 5.98
N ARG A 220 13.92 0.25 7.19
CA ARG A 220 14.86 0.61 8.27
C ARG A 220 16.32 0.47 7.82
N GLY A 221 17.12 1.48 8.15
CA GLY A 221 18.55 1.57 7.82
C GLY A 221 18.89 1.97 6.38
N LYS A 222 17.90 2.23 5.51
CA LYS A 222 18.14 2.81 4.18
C LYS A 222 18.19 4.34 4.23
N SER A 223 18.90 4.94 3.28
CA SER A 223 18.95 6.41 3.19
C SER A 223 17.58 6.98 2.86
N VAL A 224 17.31 8.22 3.31
CA VAL A 224 16.06 8.93 3.00
C VAL A 224 15.89 9.05 1.48
N ASN A 225 16.95 9.43 0.78
CA ASN A 225 16.93 9.55 -0.68
C ASN A 225 16.69 8.19 -1.36
N GLY A 226 17.23 7.09 -0.82
CA GLY A 226 16.95 5.74 -1.32
C GLY A 226 15.48 5.34 -1.18
N LYS A 227 14.85 5.65 -0.04
CA LYS A 227 13.41 5.42 0.18
C LYS A 227 12.57 6.25 -0.80
N VAL A 228 12.87 7.54 -0.91
CA VAL A 228 12.20 8.49 -1.82
C VAL A 228 12.34 8.02 -3.27
N ALA A 229 13.52 7.55 -3.69
CA ALA A 229 13.79 7.12 -5.05
C ALA A 229 13.00 5.86 -5.41
N GLY A 230 12.92 4.92 -4.45
CA GLY A 230 12.09 3.72 -4.58
C GLY A 230 10.61 4.05 -4.72
N ALA A 231 10.10 4.98 -3.89
CA ALA A 231 8.70 5.42 -3.94
C ALA A 231 8.34 6.08 -5.28
N ILE A 232 9.17 7.03 -5.74
CA ILE A 232 8.98 7.71 -7.04
C ILE A 232 9.03 6.71 -8.19
N TYR A 233 10.03 5.82 -8.20
CA TYR A 233 10.18 4.83 -9.26
C TYR A 233 8.98 3.89 -9.34
N TYR A 234 8.51 3.41 -8.20
CA TYR A 234 7.36 2.52 -8.12
C TYR A 234 6.05 3.23 -8.53
N ALA A 235 5.77 4.41 -7.97
CA ALA A 235 4.59 5.22 -8.33
C ALA A 235 4.55 5.58 -9.82
N SER A 236 5.70 5.92 -10.41
CA SER A 236 5.80 6.25 -11.84
C SER A 236 5.37 5.10 -12.74
N ARG A 237 5.70 3.86 -12.36
CA ARG A 237 5.31 2.66 -13.10
C ARG A 237 3.84 2.32 -12.88
N LYS A 238 3.34 2.47 -11.65
CA LYS A 238 1.94 2.20 -11.33
C LYS A 238 0.97 3.12 -12.08
N ASN A 239 1.33 4.39 -12.26
CA ASN A 239 0.54 5.36 -13.03
C ASN A 239 0.81 5.34 -14.55
N ASN A 240 1.46 4.30 -15.09
CA ASN A 240 1.80 4.21 -16.52
C ASN A 240 2.62 5.40 -17.05
N GLN A 241 3.41 6.06 -16.19
CA GLN A 241 4.33 7.14 -16.55
C GLN A 241 5.78 6.78 -16.17
N PRO A 242 6.33 5.67 -16.69
CA PRO A 242 7.64 5.19 -16.27
C PRO A 242 8.71 6.23 -16.59
N ARG A 243 9.54 6.57 -15.59
CA ARG A 243 10.74 7.38 -15.79
C ARG A 243 11.96 6.49 -15.98
N SER A 244 12.89 6.94 -16.82
CA SER A 244 14.14 6.23 -17.07
C SER A 244 14.92 6.08 -15.76
N LEU A 245 15.35 4.86 -15.48
CA LEU A 245 16.09 4.53 -14.27
C LEU A 245 17.40 5.33 -14.17
N LYS A 246 18.10 5.54 -15.29
CA LYS A 246 19.31 6.40 -15.34
C LYS A 246 19.01 7.83 -14.89
N LYS A 247 17.87 8.39 -15.31
CA LYS A 247 17.46 9.75 -14.95
C LYS A 247 17.21 9.88 -13.45
N ILE A 248 16.49 8.93 -12.85
CA ILE A 248 16.22 8.91 -11.41
C ILE A 248 17.51 8.83 -10.60
N LEU A 249 18.41 7.91 -10.98
CA LEU A 249 19.70 7.75 -10.29
C LEU A 249 20.55 9.04 -10.37
N ALA A 250 20.58 9.69 -11.53
CA ALA A 250 21.33 10.93 -11.73
C ALA A 250 20.75 12.10 -10.90
N THR A 251 19.43 12.24 -10.88
CA THR A 251 18.74 13.32 -10.15
C THR A 251 18.89 13.18 -8.63
N MET A 252 18.82 11.95 -8.11
CA MET A 252 18.75 11.71 -6.68
C MET A 252 20.08 11.30 -6.04
N GLN A 253 21.11 11.08 -6.86
CA GLN A 253 22.45 10.63 -6.44
C GLN A 253 22.41 9.36 -5.58
N VAL A 254 21.58 8.39 -5.98
CA VAL A 254 21.42 7.11 -5.28
C VAL A 254 22.10 6.00 -6.06
N ASN A 255 22.65 5.00 -5.36
CA ASN A 255 23.25 3.83 -5.98
C ASN A 255 22.18 2.88 -6.56
N PHE A 256 22.46 2.25 -7.71
CA PHE A 256 21.54 1.29 -8.34
C PHE A 256 21.14 0.13 -7.43
N LYS A 257 22.11 -0.42 -6.66
CA LYS A 257 21.86 -1.50 -5.70
C LYS A 257 20.88 -1.08 -4.61
N GLU A 258 20.98 0.15 -4.13
CA GLU A 258 20.09 0.69 -3.09
C GLU A 258 18.67 0.90 -3.64
N LEU A 259 18.55 1.50 -4.83
CA LEU A 259 17.26 1.69 -5.50
C LEU A 259 16.54 0.35 -5.73
N ASN A 260 17.24 -0.66 -6.24
CA ASN A 260 16.67 -1.98 -6.49
C ASN A 260 16.25 -2.68 -5.19
N SER A 261 17.08 -2.58 -4.14
CA SER A 261 16.76 -3.15 -2.82
C SER A 261 15.50 -2.51 -2.24
N CYS A 262 15.36 -1.19 -2.31
CA CYS A 262 14.17 -0.48 -1.84
C CYS A 262 12.95 -0.85 -2.70
N THR A 263 13.07 -0.81 -4.02
CA THR A 263 11.97 -1.14 -4.93
C THR A 263 11.46 -2.57 -4.74
N LYS A 264 12.36 -3.54 -4.50
CA LYS A 264 11.96 -4.94 -4.24
C LYS A 264 11.07 -5.04 -3.00
N LYS A 265 11.47 -4.42 -1.90
CA LYS A 265 10.69 -4.38 -0.65
C LYS A 265 9.38 -3.61 -0.79
N ILE A 266 9.37 -2.53 -1.58
CA ILE A 266 8.13 -1.76 -1.87
C ILE A 266 7.16 -2.62 -2.68
N ARG A 267 7.64 -3.46 -3.61
CA ARG A 267 6.78 -4.41 -4.33
C ARG A 267 6.24 -5.54 -3.45
N GLU A 268 6.96 -5.91 -2.38
CA GLU A 268 6.45 -6.88 -1.40
C GLU A 268 5.31 -6.26 -0.57
N LEU A 269 5.35 -4.95 -0.34
CA LEU A 269 4.30 -4.19 0.35
C LEU A 269 3.03 -4.01 -0.45
N PHE A 270 3.21 -3.68 -1.72
CA PHE A 270 2.13 -3.49 -2.67
C PHE A 270 2.26 -4.62 -3.68
N PRO A 271 1.65 -5.78 -3.40
CA PRO A 271 1.50 -6.83 -4.40
C PRO A 271 0.54 -6.29 -5.46
N ASP A 272 1.04 -5.43 -6.35
CA ASP A 272 0.35 -5.16 -7.60
C ASP A 272 0.22 -6.50 -8.31
N GLU A 273 -0.95 -6.73 -8.91
CA GLU A 273 -1.15 -7.79 -9.86
C GLU A 273 0.01 -7.70 -10.86
N ARG A 274 0.90 -8.68 -10.82
CA ARG A 274 2.03 -8.72 -11.75
C ARG A 274 1.40 -8.55 -13.11
N VAL A 275 1.73 -7.48 -13.83
CA VAL A 275 1.42 -7.41 -15.25
C VAL A 275 2.27 -8.50 -15.88
N ILE A 276 1.72 -9.72 -15.92
CA ILE A 276 2.30 -10.85 -16.60
C ILE A 276 2.27 -10.42 -18.05
N VAL A 277 3.44 -10.01 -18.54
CA VAL A 277 3.57 -9.59 -19.94
C VAL A 277 3.32 -10.83 -20.77
N LYS A 278 2.19 -10.82 -21.47
CA LYS A 278 1.74 -11.95 -22.26
C LYS A 278 2.61 -12.07 -23.51
N PRO A 279 3.08 -13.27 -23.91
CA PRO A 279 3.98 -13.43 -25.05
C PRO A 279 3.46 -12.81 -26.35
N TRP A 280 2.17 -12.90 -26.62
CA TRP A 280 1.55 -12.34 -27.84
C TRP A 280 1.57 -10.81 -27.88
N GLN A 281 1.57 -10.12 -26.73
CA GLN A 281 1.72 -8.67 -26.68
C GLN A 281 3.15 -8.25 -27.06
N LEU A 282 4.15 -9.04 -26.66
CA LEU A 282 5.54 -8.82 -27.05
C LEU A 282 5.77 -9.15 -28.53
N ALA A 283 5.11 -10.18 -29.05
CA ALA A 283 5.16 -10.51 -30.47
C ALA A 283 4.60 -9.36 -31.32
N ASP A 284 3.50 -8.74 -30.90
CA ASP A 284 2.94 -7.54 -31.55
C ASP A 284 3.95 -6.39 -31.63
N GLN A 285 4.58 -6.08 -30.49
CA GLN A 285 5.57 -5.02 -30.40
C GLN A 285 6.79 -5.31 -31.29
N ALA A 286 7.25 -6.56 -31.35
CA ALA A 286 8.34 -6.97 -32.22
C ALA A 286 7.94 -6.85 -33.70
N CYS A 287 6.77 -7.34 -34.09
CA CYS A 287 6.27 -7.21 -35.46
C CYS A 287 6.15 -5.75 -35.91
N ASN A 288 5.67 -4.87 -35.03
CA ASN A 288 5.56 -3.44 -35.32
C ASN A 288 6.93 -2.76 -35.47
N LYS A 289 7.92 -3.15 -34.65
CA LYS A 289 9.31 -2.65 -34.80
C LYS A 289 10.00 -3.17 -36.06
N LEU A 290 9.67 -4.38 -36.50
CA LEU A 290 10.24 -5.01 -37.69
C LEU A 290 9.48 -4.65 -38.98
N GLU A 291 8.43 -3.83 -38.87
CA GLU A 291 7.56 -3.38 -39.96
C GLU A 291 6.94 -4.56 -40.75
N LEU A 292 6.57 -5.63 -40.03
CA LEU A 292 5.93 -6.80 -40.61
C LEU A 292 4.45 -6.52 -40.93
N GLY A 293 3.96 -7.09 -42.04
CA GLY A 293 2.56 -6.93 -42.44
C GLY A 293 1.55 -7.41 -41.38
N ILE A 294 0.34 -6.84 -41.41
CA ILE A 294 -0.73 -7.10 -40.42
C ILE A 294 -1.09 -8.60 -40.36
N ASP A 295 -1.14 -9.24 -41.52
CA ASP A 295 -1.31 -10.69 -41.69
C ASP A 295 -0.29 -11.49 -40.86
N VAL A 296 1.00 -11.14 -41.00
CA VAL A 296 2.14 -11.80 -40.34
C VAL A 296 2.08 -11.57 -38.83
N ASN A 297 1.74 -10.34 -38.42
CA ASN A 297 1.59 -9.98 -37.01
C ASN A 297 0.47 -10.81 -36.33
N ASN A 298 -0.69 -10.92 -36.96
CA ASN A 298 -1.80 -11.72 -36.42
C ASN A 298 -1.44 -13.21 -36.31
N ALA A 299 -0.74 -13.76 -37.31
CA ALA A 299 -0.25 -15.13 -37.25
C ALA A 299 0.82 -15.33 -36.16
N ALA A 300 1.74 -14.38 -35.98
CA ALA A 300 2.75 -14.43 -34.92
C ALA A 300 2.13 -14.34 -33.51
N LYS A 301 1.12 -13.49 -33.32
CA LYS A 301 0.34 -13.39 -32.08
C LYS A 301 -0.32 -14.72 -31.73
N HIS A 302 -1.03 -15.30 -32.69
CA HIS A 302 -1.70 -16.58 -32.50
C HIS A 302 -0.69 -17.69 -32.18
N THR A 303 0.43 -17.73 -32.91
CA THR A 303 1.50 -18.72 -32.68
C THR A 303 2.08 -18.59 -31.27
N ALA A 304 2.38 -17.37 -30.82
CA ALA A 304 2.87 -17.10 -29.46
C ALA A 304 1.84 -17.48 -28.38
N GLU A 305 0.55 -17.25 -28.64
CA GLU A 305 -0.54 -17.64 -27.75
C GLU A 305 -0.69 -19.17 -27.66
N GLN A 306 -0.58 -19.89 -28.77
CA GLN A 306 -0.64 -21.36 -28.78
C GLN A 306 0.56 -21.99 -28.09
N ILE A 307 1.78 -21.49 -28.33
CA ILE A 307 2.99 -21.98 -27.62
C ILE A 307 2.81 -21.82 -26.11
N TYR A 308 2.21 -20.72 -25.67
CA TYR A 308 1.94 -20.45 -24.27
C TYR A 308 0.83 -21.36 -23.70
N LYS A 309 -0.29 -21.52 -24.41
CA LYS A 309 -1.43 -22.35 -23.97
C LYS A 309 -1.11 -23.83 -23.90
N LEU A 310 -0.28 -24.32 -24.82
CA LEU A 310 0.13 -25.72 -24.88
C LEU A 310 1.32 -26.05 -23.97
N GLU A 311 1.84 -25.05 -23.24
CA GLU A 311 2.96 -25.21 -22.29
C GLU A 311 4.22 -25.85 -22.91
N ILE A 312 4.41 -25.72 -24.23
CA ILE A 312 5.52 -26.36 -24.97
C ILE A 312 6.89 -25.85 -24.49
N ALA A 313 6.98 -24.56 -24.16
CA ALA A 313 8.22 -23.89 -23.76
C ALA A 313 8.20 -23.49 -22.27
N THR A 314 7.89 -24.45 -21.39
CA THR A 314 7.88 -24.24 -19.94
C THR A 314 9.27 -23.79 -19.43
N GLY A 315 9.29 -22.77 -18.57
CA GLY A 315 10.53 -22.22 -18.00
C GLY A 315 11.27 -21.19 -18.87
N ARG A 316 10.84 -20.94 -20.12
CA ARG A 316 11.40 -19.88 -20.97
C ARG A 316 10.75 -18.52 -20.67
N GLN A 317 11.50 -17.44 -20.89
CA GLN A 317 10.97 -16.09 -20.70
C GLN A 317 9.93 -15.76 -21.79
N PRO A 318 8.86 -14.99 -21.49
CA PRO A 318 7.85 -14.60 -22.48
C PRO A 318 8.40 -13.91 -23.74
N GLN A 319 9.50 -13.17 -23.59
CA GLN A 319 10.22 -12.54 -24.71
C GLN A 319 10.82 -13.57 -25.67
N THR A 320 11.36 -14.67 -25.15
CA THR A 320 11.91 -15.76 -25.97
C THR A 320 10.80 -16.44 -26.76
N ILE A 321 9.66 -16.71 -26.14
CA ILE A 321 8.49 -17.32 -26.79
C ILE A 321 7.98 -16.43 -27.93
N ALA A 322 7.87 -15.13 -27.68
CA ALA A 322 7.49 -14.15 -28.69
C ALA A 322 8.48 -14.12 -29.87
N GLY A 323 9.79 -14.11 -29.58
CA GLY A 323 10.84 -14.09 -30.61
C GLY A 323 10.82 -15.32 -31.52
N VAL A 324 10.60 -16.51 -30.95
CA VAL A 324 10.48 -17.75 -31.74
C VAL A 324 9.21 -17.73 -32.59
N ALA A 325 8.07 -17.28 -32.05
CA ALA A 325 6.83 -17.16 -32.82
C ALA A 325 6.97 -16.23 -34.02
N VAL A 326 7.59 -15.06 -33.84
CA VAL A 326 7.87 -14.10 -34.92
C VAL A 326 8.84 -14.70 -35.94
N PHE A 327 9.87 -15.42 -35.50
CA PHE A 327 10.82 -16.09 -36.41
C PHE A 327 10.14 -17.14 -37.29
N ILE A 328 9.34 -18.05 -36.71
CA ILE A 328 8.63 -19.10 -37.45
C ILE A 328 7.73 -18.47 -38.53
N VAL A 329 6.92 -17.49 -38.16
CA VAL A 329 5.95 -16.88 -39.07
C VAL A 329 6.65 -16.00 -40.11
N SER A 330 7.73 -15.31 -39.75
CA SER A 330 8.53 -14.52 -40.70
C SER A 330 9.20 -15.41 -41.75
N GLN A 331 9.74 -16.58 -41.36
CA GLN A 331 10.35 -17.52 -42.31
C GLN A 331 9.34 -18.14 -43.28
N LEU A 332 8.09 -18.31 -42.86
CA LEU A 332 6.97 -18.76 -43.70
C LEU A 332 6.29 -17.65 -44.50
N SER A 333 6.77 -16.41 -44.34
CA SER A 333 6.25 -15.26 -45.06
C SER A 333 7.23 -14.84 -46.15
N THR A 334 6.74 -14.04 -47.10
CA THR A 334 7.60 -13.39 -48.10
C THR A 334 8.60 -12.42 -47.48
N GLN A 335 8.34 -11.93 -46.25
CA GLN A 335 9.20 -11.01 -45.50
C GLN A 335 10.05 -11.76 -44.48
N LYS A 336 11.13 -12.37 -44.95
CA LYS A 336 12.09 -13.09 -44.10
C LYS A 336 12.96 -12.11 -43.33
N LYS A 337 12.95 -12.20 -42.00
CA LYS A 337 13.78 -11.40 -41.10
C LYS A 337 14.90 -12.25 -40.52
N SER A 338 16.06 -11.64 -40.31
CA SER A 338 17.20 -12.32 -39.70
C SER A 338 16.98 -12.54 -38.20
N LEU A 339 17.62 -13.57 -37.63
CA LEU A 339 17.57 -13.81 -36.17
C LEU A 339 18.14 -12.62 -35.39
N SER A 340 19.11 -11.91 -35.95
CA SER A 340 19.75 -10.75 -35.33
C SER A 340 18.76 -9.59 -35.17
N GLU A 341 18.03 -9.24 -36.23
CA GLU A 341 17.01 -8.19 -36.20
C GLU A 341 15.89 -8.50 -35.19
N ILE A 342 15.43 -9.75 -35.15
CA ILE A 342 14.39 -10.18 -34.21
C ILE A 342 14.91 -10.11 -32.77
N ALA A 343 16.14 -10.58 -32.54
CA ALA A 343 16.78 -10.54 -31.23
C ALA A 343 16.96 -9.10 -30.73
N GLU A 344 17.35 -8.18 -31.60
CA GLU A 344 17.46 -6.75 -31.30
C GLU A 344 16.12 -6.13 -30.92
N SER A 345 15.05 -6.45 -31.68
CA SER A 345 13.69 -5.91 -31.44
C SER A 345 13.15 -6.24 -30.03
N LEU A 346 13.52 -7.42 -29.52
CA LEU A 346 13.09 -7.97 -28.22
C LEU A 346 14.16 -7.84 -27.12
N SER A 347 15.34 -7.30 -27.45
CA SER A 347 16.48 -7.15 -26.54
C SER A 347 16.92 -8.47 -25.88
N ILE A 348 16.94 -9.54 -26.68
CA ILE A 348 17.41 -10.88 -26.29
C ILE A 348 18.62 -11.30 -27.15
N THR A 349 19.29 -12.39 -26.80
CA THR A 349 20.40 -12.92 -27.61
C THR A 349 19.88 -13.91 -28.66
N GLU A 350 20.50 -13.92 -29.84
CA GLU A 350 20.16 -14.85 -30.93
C GLU A 350 20.19 -16.32 -30.48
N GLN A 351 21.17 -16.68 -29.65
CA GLN A 351 21.32 -18.04 -29.12
C GLN A 351 20.09 -18.47 -28.30
N THR A 352 19.46 -17.53 -27.59
CA THR A 352 18.26 -17.82 -26.80
C THR A 352 17.07 -18.18 -27.70
N ILE A 353 16.95 -17.51 -28.86
CA ILE A 353 15.94 -17.83 -29.88
C ILE A 353 16.24 -19.18 -30.52
N LYS A 354 17.50 -19.45 -30.90
CA LYS A 354 17.90 -20.72 -31.52
C LYS A 354 17.61 -21.93 -30.64
N THR A 355 17.95 -21.86 -29.34
CA THR A 355 17.70 -22.96 -28.41
C THR A 355 16.20 -23.21 -28.22
N ALA A 356 15.40 -22.16 -28.08
CA ALA A 356 13.94 -22.31 -27.95
C ALA A 356 13.27 -22.75 -29.26
N TYR A 357 13.81 -22.36 -30.41
CA TYR A 357 13.33 -22.80 -31.72
C TYR A 357 13.49 -24.31 -31.90
N LYS A 358 14.60 -24.91 -31.41
CA LYS A 358 14.80 -26.37 -31.42
C LYS A 358 13.69 -27.13 -30.71
N GLU A 359 13.29 -26.65 -29.53
CA GLU A 359 12.22 -27.25 -28.72
C GLU A 359 10.84 -27.10 -29.39
N ILE A 360 10.57 -25.95 -30.01
CA ILE A 360 9.26 -25.63 -30.61
C ILE A 360 9.10 -26.24 -32.03
N TYR A 361 10.20 -26.52 -32.72
CA TYR A 361 10.21 -26.99 -34.12
C TYR A 361 9.43 -28.29 -34.33
N GLU A 362 9.45 -29.20 -33.36
CA GLU A 362 8.71 -30.47 -33.42
C GLU A 362 7.18 -30.25 -33.47
N TYR A 363 6.70 -29.20 -32.81
CA TYR A 363 5.28 -28.87 -32.69
C TYR A 363 4.78 -27.86 -33.72
N ARG A 364 5.63 -27.47 -34.70
CA ARG A 364 5.36 -26.39 -35.67
C ARG A 364 4.00 -26.51 -36.37
N THR A 365 3.53 -27.72 -36.65
CA THR A 365 2.24 -27.97 -37.34
C THR A 365 1.01 -27.65 -36.50
N VAL A 366 1.17 -27.63 -35.17
CA VAL A 366 0.12 -27.40 -34.17
C VAL A 366 0.07 -25.93 -33.75
N VAL A 367 1.23 -25.28 -33.58
CA VAL A 367 1.29 -23.88 -33.11
C VAL A 367 0.95 -22.85 -34.19
N ILE A 368 1.18 -23.17 -35.46
CA ILE A 368 0.87 -22.26 -36.57
C ILE A 368 -0.65 -22.23 -36.82
N PRO A 369 -1.27 -21.04 -36.96
CA PRO A 369 -2.69 -20.94 -37.25
C PRO A 369 -3.09 -21.69 -38.55
N PRO A 370 -4.24 -22.38 -38.56
CA PRO A 370 -4.65 -23.22 -39.69
C PRO A 370 -4.84 -22.42 -40.99
N TYR A 371 -5.27 -21.15 -40.90
CA TYR A 371 -5.45 -20.25 -42.05
C TYR A 371 -4.13 -19.78 -42.69
N TRP A 372 -2.99 -19.94 -42.00
CA TRP A 372 -1.68 -19.51 -42.49
C TRP A 372 -0.96 -20.57 -43.35
N LYS A 373 -1.46 -21.82 -43.34
CA LYS A 373 -0.86 -22.98 -44.02
C LYS A 373 -0.87 -22.89 -45.56
N HIS A 374 -1.48 -21.86 -46.14
CA HIS A 374 -1.72 -21.76 -47.58
C HIS A 374 -0.70 -20.91 -48.36
N LYS A 375 0.23 -20.19 -47.71
CA LYS A 375 1.22 -19.32 -48.40
C LYS A 375 2.57 -20.03 -48.68
N GLU A 376 3.06 -20.87 -47.77
CA GLU A 376 4.23 -21.75 -47.96
C GLU A 376 4.06 -23.06 -47.14
N SER A 377 4.61 -24.19 -47.61
CA SER A 377 4.53 -25.47 -46.89
C SER A 377 5.29 -25.41 -45.57
N VAL A 378 4.71 -25.93 -44.48
CA VAL A 378 5.33 -25.99 -43.15
C VAL A 378 6.65 -26.80 -43.14
N ASP A 379 6.91 -27.58 -44.18
CA ASP A 379 8.14 -28.34 -44.37
C ASP A 379 9.28 -27.53 -45.03
N SER A 380 9.02 -26.31 -45.50
CA SER A 380 10.07 -25.40 -46.02
C SER A 380 10.86 -24.69 -44.91
N LEU A 381 10.42 -24.79 -43.66
CA LEU A 381 11.10 -24.19 -42.51
C LEU A 381 12.52 -24.75 -42.36
N GLN A 382 13.48 -23.85 -42.11
CA GLN A 382 14.85 -24.25 -41.84
C GLN A 382 14.91 -25.15 -40.61
N LYS A 383 15.44 -26.35 -40.78
CA LYS A 383 15.73 -27.25 -39.66
C LYS A 383 16.76 -26.57 -38.74
N PRO A 384 16.57 -26.67 -37.42
CA PRO A 384 17.34 -25.91 -36.44
C PRO A 384 18.77 -26.40 -36.19
#